data_AF-A0A2T1CD86-F1
#
_entry.id   AF-A0A2T1CD86-F1
#
_cell.length_a   1.000
_cell.length_b   1.000
_cell.length_c   1.000
_cell.angle_alpha   90.00
_cell.angle_beta   90.00
_cell.angle_gamma   90.00
#
_symmetry.space_group_name_H-M   'P 1'
#
loop_
_entity.id
_entity.type
_entity.pdbx_description
1 polymer ?
#
loop_
_entity_poly.entity_id
_entity_poly.type
_entity_poly.pdbx_seq_one_letter_code
_entity_poly.pdbx_strand_id
1 'polypeptide(L)'
;MKLIDYPAAIAEKQHQLLRAEQHVRRLKDVVDRLTAEIDTDIAFDTELRNDAQRKAKRIEMMNGAPYRKALANLQMAYDERAELEIDLNLLRNQFSVLKLEKRETIATRELQVLDAA
;
A
#
# COMPACT_ATOMS: atom_id res chain seq x y z
N MET A 1 10.38 22.48 1.42
CA MET A 1 9.21 22.73 2.30
C MET A 1 9.65 23.50 3.53
N LYS A 2 8.82 24.44 3.99
CA LYS A 2 8.95 25.06 5.31
C LYS A 2 8.27 24.17 6.35
N LEU A 3 8.61 24.39 7.63
CA LEU A 3 8.07 23.61 8.75
C LEU A 3 6.53 23.59 8.77
N ILE A 4 5.90 24.71 8.41
CA ILE A 4 4.45 24.89 8.38
C ILE A 4 3.75 24.09 7.27
N ASP A 5 4.48 23.68 6.23
CA ASP A 5 3.92 22.98 5.08
C ASP A 5 3.77 21.47 5.35
N TYR A 6 4.55 20.92 6.29
CA TYR A 6 4.59 19.48 6.58
C TYR A 6 3.26 18.89 7.04
N PRO A 7 2.50 19.50 7.96
CA PRO A 7 1.22 18.94 8.39
C PRO A 7 0.24 18.72 7.22
N ALA A 8 0.12 19.71 6.32
CA ALA A 8 -0.77 19.59 5.16
C ALA A 8 -0.27 18.54 4.16
N ALA A 9 1.03 18.51 3.86
CA ALA A 9 1.60 17.52 2.96
C ALA A 9 1.51 16.08 3.50
N ILE A 10 1.71 15.90 4.80
CA ILE A 10 1.55 14.61 5.49
C ILE A 10 0.09 14.16 5.40
N ALA A 11 -0.87 15.05 5.71
CA ALA A 11 -2.29 14.72 5.63
C ALA A 11 -2.71 14.34 4.20
N GLU A 12 -2.24 15.06 3.19
CA GLU A 12 -2.51 14.73 1.79
C GLU A 12 -1.95 13.35 1.41
N LYS A 13 -0.69 13.04 1.78
CA LYS A 13 -0.11 11.72 1.54
C LYS A 13 -0.85 10.61 2.30
N GLN A 14 -1.34 10.87 3.51
CA GLN A 14 -2.18 9.93 4.24
C GLN A 14 -3.52 9.66 3.51
N HIS A 15 -4.15 10.69 2.95
CA HIS A 15 -5.36 10.51 2.15
C HIS A 15 -5.10 9.72 0.87
N GLN A 16 -3.97 9.95 0.21
CA GLN A 16 -3.55 9.17 -0.96
C GLN A 16 -3.34 7.69 -0.58
N LEU A 17 -2.63 7.42 0.51
CA LEU A 17 -2.43 6.07 1.02
C LEU A 17 -3.76 5.37 1.33
N LEU A 18 -4.71 6.07 1.98
CA LEU A 18 -6.04 5.53 2.26
C LEU A 18 -6.80 5.16 0.98
N ARG A 19 -6.70 5.99 -0.07
CA ARG A 19 -7.33 5.71 -1.37
C ARG A 19 -6.72 4.48 -2.04
N ALA A 20 -5.39 4.34 -1.98
CA ALA A 20 -4.69 3.16 -2.48
C ALA A 20 -5.09 1.89 -1.70
N GLU A 21 -5.20 1.96 -0.37
CA GLU A 21 -5.68 0.83 0.45
C GLU A 21 -7.12 0.43 0.11
N GLN A 22 -8.00 1.40 -0.13
CA GLN A 22 -9.36 1.13 -0.61
C GLN A 22 -9.34 0.47 -2.00
N HIS A 23 -8.42 0.89 -2.88
CA HIS A 23 -8.27 0.30 -4.20
C HIS A 23 -7.80 -1.15 -4.13
N VAL A 24 -6.79 -1.43 -3.32
CA VAL A 24 -6.30 -2.79 -3.03
C VAL A 24 -7.44 -3.68 -2.53
N ARG A 25 -8.24 -3.20 -1.57
CA ARG A 25 -9.41 -3.97 -1.07
C ARG A 25 -10.38 -4.33 -2.19
N ARG A 26 -10.75 -3.36 -3.05
CA ARG A 26 -11.63 -3.62 -4.19
C ARG A 26 -11.05 -4.64 -5.18
N LEU A 27 -9.76 -4.56 -5.48
CA LEU A 27 -9.11 -5.51 -6.39
C LEU A 27 -8.99 -6.90 -5.77
N LYS A 28 -8.75 -6.98 -4.46
CA LYS A 28 -8.76 -8.23 -3.72
C LYS A 28 -10.13 -8.90 -3.80
N ASP A 29 -11.22 -8.15 -3.60
CA ASP A 29 -12.58 -8.67 -3.74
C ASP A 29 -12.84 -9.23 -5.16
N VAL A 30 -12.28 -8.62 -6.20
CA VAL A 30 -12.38 -9.12 -7.58
C VAL A 30 -11.64 -10.45 -7.73
N VAL A 31 -10.42 -10.57 -7.23
CA VAL A 31 -9.65 -11.83 -7.28
C VAL A 31 -10.35 -12.93 -6.47
N ASP A 32 -10.88 -12.59 -5.30
CA ASP A 32 -11.58 -13.55 -4.43
C ASP A 32 -12.89 -14.04 -5.10
N ARG A 33 -13.63 -13.17 -5.79
CA ARG A 33 -14.80 -13.56 -6.60
C ARG A 33 -14.43 -14.49 -7.76
N LEU A 34 -13.40 -14.13 -8.54
CA LEU A 34 -12.94 -14.99 -9.64
C LEU A 34 -12.46 -16.36 -9.12
N THR A 35 -11.84 -16.40 -7.95
CA THR A 35 -11.45 -17.66 -7.29
C THR A 35 -12.68 -18.49 -6.96
N ALA A 36 -13.71 -17.88 -6.36
CA ALA A 36 -14.95 -18.57 -6.02
C ALA A 36 -15.71 -19.07 -7.26
N GLU A 37 -15.72 -18.30 -8.35
CA GLU A 37 -16.28 -18.72 -9.64
C GLU A 37 -15.56 -19.95 -10.19
N ILE A 38 -14.22 -19.93 -10.23
CA ILE A 38 -13.41 -21.08 -10.65
C ILE A 38 -13.69 -22.31 -9.78
N ASP A 39 -13.72 -22.14 -8.45
CA ASP A 39 -13.97 -23.24 -7.53
C ASP A 39 -15.40 -23.80 -7.68
N THR A 40 -16.37 -22.95 -8.01
CA THR A 40 -17.75 -23.34 -8.31
C THR A 40 -17.84 -24.15 -9.60
N ASP A 41 -17.21 -23.67 -10.68
CA ASP A 41 -17.20 -24.36 -11.98
C ASP A 41 -16.60 -25.77 -11.85
N ILE A 42 -15.50 -25.90 -11.10
CA ILE A 42 -14.85 -27.19 -10.84
C ILE A 42 -15.71 -28.11 -9.99
N ALA A 43 -16.44 -27.58 -9.02
CA ALA A 43 -17.32 -28.37 -8.16
C ALA A 43 -18.50 -28.97 -8.93
N PHE A 44 -19.01 -28.26 -9.96
CA PHE A 44 -20.10 -28.72 -10.82
C PHE A 44 -19.64 -29.48 -12.07
N ASP A 45 -18.34 -29.57 -12.32
CA ASP A 45 -17.79 -30.33 -13.44
C ASP A 45 -17.81 -31.85 -13.17
N THR A 46 -18.80 -32.53 -13.76
CA THR A 46 -18.99 -33.98 -13.64
C THR A 46 -17.91 -34.82 -14.34
N GLU A 47 -17.07 -34.22 -15.19
CA GLU A 47 -15.98 -34.92 -15.89
C GLU A 47 -14.74 -35.11 -15.00
N LEU A 48 -14.61 -34.31 -13.92
CA LEU A 48 -13.50 -34.37 -12.97
C LEU A 48 -13.75 -35.44 -11.89
N ARG A 49 -13.14 -36.61 -12.09
CA ARG A 49 -13.36 -37.82 -11.28
C ARG A 49 -12.50 -37.92 -10.03
N ASN A 50 -11.42 -37.14 -9.95
CA ASN A 50 -10.50 -37.14 -8.81
C ASN A 50 -9.92 -35.75 -8.49
N ASP A 51 -9.33 -35.62 -7.31
CA ASP A 51 -8.78 -34.34 -6.83
C ASP A 51 -7.57 -33.86 -7.63
N ALA A 52 -6.80 -34.76 -8.24
CA ALA A 52 -5.68 -34.37 -9.09
C ALA A 52 -6.19 -33.64 -10.35
N GLN A 53 -7.28 -34.12 -10.96
CA GLN A 53 -7.95 -33.48 -12.09
C GLN A 53 -8.54 -32.12 -11.69
N ARG A 54 -9.21 -32.03 -10.53
CA ARG A 54 -9.74 -30.76 -10.01
C ARG A 54 -8.63 -29.73 -9.79
N LYS A 55 -7.52 -30.14 -9.17
CA LYS A 55 -6.37 -29.27 -8.95
C LYS A 55 -5.73 -28.82 -10.26
N ALA A 56 -5.57 -29.71 -11.24
CA ALA A 56 -5.05 -29.37 -12.55
C ALA A 56 -5.95 -28.36 -13.27
N LYS A 57 -7.28 -28.57 -13.24
CA LYS A 57 -8.25 -27.66 -13.84
C LYS A 57 -8.25 -26.29 -13.17
N ARG A 58 -8.14 -26.24 -11.84
CA ARG A 58 -7.99 -25.00 -11.08
C ARG A 58 -6.78 -24.19 -11.52
N ILE A 59 -5.62 -24.84 -11.66
CA ILE A 59 -4.39 -24.20 -12.13
C ILE A 59 -4.56 -23.68 -13.56
N GLU A 60 -5.15 -24.48 -14.45
CA GLU A 60 -5.46 -24.07 -15.83
C GLU A 60 -6.33 -22.80 -15.87
N MET A 61 -7.43 -22.78 -15.10
CA MET A 61 -8.36 -21.65 -15.06
C MET A 61 -7.75 -20.41 -14.42
N MET A 62 -6.95 -20.56 -13.36
CA MET A 62 -6.19 -19.46 -12.75
C MET A 62 -5.09 -18.92 -13.69
N ASN A 63 -4.57 -19.74 -14.60
CA ASN A 63 -3.69 -19.29 -15.68
C ASN A 63 -4.46 -18.62 -16.84
N GLY A 64 -5.79 -18.54 -16.76
CA GLY A 64 -6.60 -17.76 -17.69
C GLY A 64 -6.27 -16.27 -17.66
N ALA A 65 -6.51 -15.59 -18.79
CA ALA A 65 -6.26 -14.15 -18.90
C ALA A 65 -7.04 -13.30 -17.88
N PRO A 66 -8.33 -13.58 -17.55
CA PRO A 66 -9.08 -12.79 -16.57
C PRO A 66 -8.46 -12.83 -15.17
N TYR A 67 -8.12 -14.02 -14.68
CA TYR A 67 -7.53 -14.20 -13.35
C TYR A 67 -6.12 -13.59 -13.27
N ARG A 68 -5.26 -13.87 -14.27
CA ARG A 68 -3.91 -13.28 -14.31
C ARG A 68 -3.94 -11.76 -14.36
N LYS A 69 -4.86 -11.16 -15.12
CA LYS A 69 -5.00 -9.70 -15.19
C LYS A 69 -5.47 -9.12 -13.85
N ALA A 70 -6.45 -9.75 -13.20
CA ALA A 70 -6.92 -9.31 -11.89
C ALA A 70 -5.81 -9.38 -10.83
N LEU A 71 -5.03 -10.47 -10.83
CA LEU A 71 -3.91 -10.65 -9.93
C LEU A 71 -2.77 -9.64 -10.20
N ALA A 72 -2.43 -9.40 -11.46
CA ALA A 72 -1.43 -8.40 -11.83
C ALA A 72 -1.84 -6.99 -11.39
N ASN A 73 -3.10 -6.61 -11.63
CA ASN A 73 -3.62 -5.33 -11.17
C ASN A 73 -3.58 -5.20 -9.65
N LEU A 74 -3.92 -6.27 -8.91
CA LEU A 74 -3.85 -6.29 -7.45
C LEU A 74 -2.40 -6.10 -6.97
N GLN A 75 -1.44 -6.77 -7.61
CA GLN A 75 -0.03 -6.61 -7.28
C GLN A 75 0.45 -5.16 -7.51
N MET A 76 0.13 -4.59 -8.68
CA MET A 76 0.49 -3.21 -8.99
C MET A 76 -0.09 -2.22 -7.95
N ALA A 77 -1.32 -2.44 -7.50
CA ALA A 77 -1.94 -1.61 -6.46
C ALA A 77 -1.27 -1.78 -5.09
N TYR A 78 -0.76 -2.97 -4.75
CA TYR A 78 0.04 -3.17 -3.55
C TYR A 78 1.37 -2.42 -3.62
N ASP A 79 2.03 -2.45 -4.78
CA ASP A 79 3.29 -1.74 -5.00
C ASP A 79 3.08 -0.22 -4.87
N GLU A 80 2.04 0.34 -5.51
CA GLU A 80 1.66 1.75 -5.37
C GLU A 80 1.35 2.12 -3.90
N ARG A 81 0.61 1.27 -3.19
CA ARG A 81 0.32 1.47 -1.76
C ARG A 81 1.60 1.50 -0.92
N ALA A 82 2.58 0.65 -1.23
CA ALA A 82 3.86 0.61 -0.54
C ALA A 82 4.71 1.86 -0.84
N GLU A 83 4.73 2.32 -2.08
CA GLU A 83 5.41 3.57 -2.46
C GLU A 83 4.84 4.78 -1.71
N LEU A 84 3.51 4.89 -1.62
CA LEU A 84 2.85 5.96 -0.86
C LEU A 84 3.18 5.91 0.64
N GLU A 85 3.35 4.72 1.20
CA GLU A 85 3.77 4.55 2.60
C GLU A 85 5.22 4.98 2.82
N ILE A 86 6.12 4.66 1.88
CA ILE A 86 7.52 5.12 1.90
C ILE A 86 7.57 6.65 1.86
N ASP A 87 6.84 7.27 0.94
CA ASP A 87 6.76 8.73 0.79
C ASP A 87 6.25 9.42 2.07
N LEU A 88 5.18 8.87 2.66
CA LEU A 88 4.62 9.39 3.89
C LEU A 88 5.63 9.33 5.05
N ASN A 89 6.36 8.22 5.16
CA ASN A 89 7.37 8.06 6.19
C ASN A 89 8.56 9.00 5.96
N LEU A 90 8.96 9.23 4.70
CA LEU A 90 9.97 10.23 4.37
C LEU A 90 9.55 11.63 4.84
N LEU A 91 8.31 12.06 4.56
CA LEU A 91 7.79 13.35 5.03
C LEU A 91 7.79 13.48 6.55
N ARG A 92 7.39 12.43 7.27
CA ARG A 92 7.39 12.41 8.74
C ARG A 92 8.81 12.50 9.32
N ASN A 93 9.76 11.81 8.70
CA ASN A 93 11.16 11.84 9.10
C ASN A 93 11.76 13.23 8.85
N GLN A 94 11.56 13.79 7.67
CA GLN A 94 12.01 15.14 7.33
C GLN A 94 11.42 16.20 8.28
N PHE A 95 10.12 16.09 8.61
CA PHE A 95 9.49 16.98 9.58
C PHE A 95 10.15 16.87 10.96
N SER A 96 10.45 15.65 11.40
CA SER A 96 11.07 15.38 12.70
C SER A 96 12.49 15.94 12.77
N VAL A 97 13.30 15.73 11.73
CA VAL A 97 14.65 16.29 11.62
C VAL A 97 14.60 17.81 11.69
N LEU A 98 13.74 18.45 10.89
CA LEU A 98 13.63 19.91 10.86
C LEU A 98 13.19 20.49 12.22
N LYS A 99 12.31 19.80 12.94
CA LYS A 99 11.94 20.20 14.31
C LYS A 99 13.13 20.17 15.26
N LEU A 100 13.99 19.15 15.17
CA LEU A 100 15.18 19.02 16.01
C LEU A 100 16.19 20.12 15.70
N GLU A 101 16.50 20.36 14.43
CA GLU A 101 17.40 21.44 14.00
C GLU A 101 16.94 22.82 14.49
N LYS A 102 15.62 23.09 14.45
CA LYS A 102 15.08 24.35 14.99
C LYS A 102 15.21 24.45 16.50
N ARG A 103 15.00 23.35 17.23
CA ARG A 103 15.19 23.33 18.69
C ARG A 103 16.65 23.53 19.07
N GLU A 104 17.57 22.88 18.36
CA GLU A 104 19.01 23.08 18.53
C GLU A 104 19.38 24.55 18.28
N THR A 105 18.90 25.14 17.18
CA THR A 105 19.14 26.57 16.87
C THR A 105 18.65 27.49 18.00
N ILE A 106 17.49 27.19 18.60
CA ILE A 106 16.95 27.96 19.73
C ILE A 106 17.87 27.80 20.94
N ALA A 107 18.23 26.58 21.32
CA ALA A 107 19.10 26.30 22.46
C ALA A 107 20.49 26.94 22.31
N THR A 108 21.11 26.88 21.13
CA THR A 108 22.40 27.53 20.86
C THR A 108 22.31 29.05 21.03
N ARG A 109 21.21 29.67 20.57
CA ARG A 109 21.00 31.12 20.74
C ARG A 109 20.80 31.50 22.20
N GLU A 110 20.05 30.70 22.96
CA GLU A 110 19.84 30.93 24.40
C GLU A 110 21.16 30.85 25.17
N LEU A 111 22.01 29.86 24.88
CA LEU A 111 23.36 29.76 25.46
C LEU A 111 24.23 30.98 25.13
N GLN A 112 24.25 31.41 23.87
CA GLN A 112 25.01 32.60 23.46
C GLN A 112 24.56 33.89 24.17
N VAL A 113 23.24 34.02 24.42
CA VAL A 113 22.70 35.17 25.15
C VAL A 113 23.10 35.12 26.63
N LEU A 114 23.13 33.93 27.24
CA LEU A 114 23.58 33.74 28.62
C LEU A 114 25.08 34.02 28.78
N ASP A 115 25.91 33.60 27.83
CA ASP A 115 27.37 33.84 27.86
C ASP A 115 27.75 35.33 27.62
N ALA A 116 26.84 36.10 27.03
CA ALA A 116 27.04 37.52 26.71
C ALA A 116 26.48 38.48 27.78
N ALA A 117 25.80 37.96 28.81
CA ALA A 117 25.18 38.71 29.90
C ALA A 117 26.02 38.64 31.19
#